data_AF-A0A1R0LF73-F1
#
_entry.id   AF-A0A1R0LF73-F1
#
_cell.length_a   1.000
_cell.length_b   1.000
_cell.length_c   1.000
_cell.angle_alpha   90.00
_cell.angle_beta   90.00
_cell.angle_gamma   90.00
#
_symmetry.space_group_name_H-M   'P 1'
#
loop_
_entity.id
_entity.type
_entity.pdbx_description
1 polymer ?
#
loop_
_entity_poly.entity_id
_entity_poly.type
_entity_poly.pdbx_seq_one_letter_code
_entity_poly.pdbx_strand_id
1 'polypeptide(L)'
;MLLDPFYFYEMDAYRLLGYDERAAAHARSMIRISTGPDGTEISPMRAAEARLTLGVAAARMGEIEEAIGMGIKALEADRKSLPSLLLVADELDNELRSRYPREAASRDFHEQVMTIKRGTARPELPF
;
A
#
# COMPACT_ATOMS: atom_id res chain seq x y z
N MET A 1 -22.43 -8.68 2.39
CA MET A 1 -22.11 -7.48 1.59
C MET A 1 -20.93 -7.87 0.71
N LEU A 2 -21.19 -8.12 -0.57
CA LEU A 2 -20.13 -8.46 -1.53
C LEU A 2 -19.19 -7.26 -1.63
N LEU A 3 -17.88 -7.50 -1.53
CA LEU A 3 -16.89 -6.51 -1.93
C LEU A 3 -17.22 -6.10 -3.37
N ASP A 4 -17.55 -4.83 -3.59
CA ASP A 4 -17.76 -4.33 -4.94
C ASP A 4 -16.39 -4.15 -5.61
N PRO A 5 -16.06 -4.93 -6.65
CA PRO A 5 -14.79 -4.82 -7.35
C PRO A 5 -14.57 -3.43 -7.97
N PHE A 6 -15.63 -2.66 -8.24
CA PHE A 6 -15.50 -1.34 -8.87
C PHE A 6 -14.66 -0.38 -8.02
N TYR A 7 -14.87 -0.32 -6.69
CA TYR A 7 -14.09 0.58 -5.82
C TYR A 7 -12.59 0.28 -5.87
N PHE A 8 -12.23 -0.99 -6.05
CA PHE A 8 -10.83 -1.41 -6.13
C PHE A 8 -10.18 -0.94 -7.44
N TYR A 9 -10.85 -1.12 -8.57
CA TYR A 9 -10.32 -0.64 -9.86
C TYR A 9 -10.34 0.88 -9.99
N GLU A 10 -11.37 1.55 -9.48
CA GLU A 10 -11.45 3.01 -9.48
C GLU A 10 -10.36 3.64 -8.61
N MET A 11 -10.08 3.05 -7.44
CA MET A 11 -8.96 3.45 -6.58
C MET A 11 -7.64 3.45 -7.35
N ASP A 12 -7.32 2.36 -8.02
CA ASP A 12 -6.08 2.23 -8.80
C ASP A 12 -6.06 3.19 -9.99
N ALA A 13 -7.17 3.33 -10.71
CA ALA A 13 -7.27 4.27 -11.82
C ALA A 13 -7.02 5.71 -11.36
N TYR A 14 -7.64 6.13 -10.25
CA TYR A 14 -7.43 7.46 -9.69
C TYR A 14 -5.99 7.67 -9.18
N ARG A 15 -5.38 6.66 -8.55
CA ARG A 15 -3.97 6.70 -8.13
C ARG A 15 -3.03 6.90 -9.32
N LEU A 16 -3.22 6.12 -10.38
CA LEU A 16 -2.37 6.19 -11.58
C LEU A 16 -2.54 7.50 -12.36
N LEU A 17 -3.73 8.11 -12.30
CA LEU A 17 -4.00 9.42 -12.91
C LEU A 17 -3.53 10.61 -12.05
N GLY A 18 -3.06 10.36 -10.82
CA GLY A 18 -2.65 11.42 -9.88
C GLY A 18 -3.83 12.19 -9.26
N TYR A 19 -5.05 11.64 -9.31
CA TYR A 19 -6.21 12.21 -8.62
C TYR A 19 -6.23 11.75 -7.16
N ASP A 20 -5.24 12.22 -6.40
CA ASP A 20 -4.88 11.69 -5.08
C ASP A 20 -6.02 11.76 -4.05
N GLU A 21 -6.83 12.83 -4.04
CA GLU A 21 -7.99 12.93 -3.14
C GLU A 21 -9.05 11.87 -3.43
N ARG A 22 -9.31 11.58 -4.71
CA ARG A 22 -10.25 10.54 -5.12
C ARG A 22 -9.66 9.17 -4.82
N ALA A 23 -8.41 8.92 -5.17
CA ALA A 23 -7.72 7.67 -4.84
C ALA A 23 -7.82 7.37 -3.34
N ALA A 24 -7.57 8.37 -2.49
CA ALA A 24 -7.66 8.25 -1.05
C ALA A 24 -9.09 7.99 -0.54
N ALA A 25 -10.11 8.63 -1.13
CA ALA A 25 -11.51 8.40 -0.77
C ALA A 25 -11.96 6.96 -1.09
N HIS A 26 -11.58 6.44 -2.26
CA HIS A 26 -11.86 5.05 -2.65
C HIS A 26 -11.06 4.07 -1.79
N ALA A 27 -9.80 4.36 -1.47
CA ALA A 27 -8.97 3.53 -0.60
C ALA A 27 -9.53 3.43 0.84
N ARG A 28 -9.99 4.53 1.43
CA ARG A 28 -10.69 4.50 2.74
C ARG A 28 -11.95 3.64 2.70
N SER A 29 -12.71 3.74 1.62
CA SER A 29 -13.90 2.89 1.41
C SER A 29 -13.52 1.42 1.28
N MET A 30 -12.45 1.11 0.55
CA MET A 30 -11.91 -0.24 0.39
C MET A 30 -11.48 -0.86 1.72
N ILE A 31 -10.77 -0.10 2.57
CA ILE A 31 -10.41 -0.56 3.93
C ILE A 31 -11.68 -0.86 4.72
N ARG A 32 -12.65 0.07 4.75
CA ARG A 32 -13.90 -0.09 5.49
C ARG A 32 -14.68 -1.35 5.07
N ILE A 33 -14.80 -1.63 3.77
CA ILE A 33 -15.53 -2.81 3.29
C ILE A 33 -14.69 -4.11 3.38
N SER A 34 -13.37 -3.99 3.57
CA SER A 34 -12.47 -5.11 3.79
C SER A 34 -12.35 -5.51 5.27
N THR A 35 -13.05 -4.80 6.17
CA THR A 35 -13.07 -5.04 7.62
C THR A 35 -14.48 -5.43 8.06
N GLY A 36 -14.57 -6.54 8.80
CA GLY A 36 -15.80 -7.03 9.40
C GLY A 36 -16.26 -6.17 10.58
N PRO A 37 -17.51 -6.35 11.05
CA PRO A 37 -18.04 -5.58 12.18
C PRO A 37 -17.26 -5.76 13.49
N ASP A 38 -16.55 -6.87 13.63
CA ASP A 38 -15.68 -7.23 14.76
C ASP A 38 -14.24 -6.72 14.62
N GLY A 39 -13.93 -6.01 13.53
CA GLY A 39 -12.59 -5.52 13.21
C GLY A 39 -11.73 -6.52 12.43
N THR A 40 -12.21 -7.73 12.16
CA THR A 40 -11.46 -8.74 11.41
C THR A 40 -11.31 -8.34 9.95
N GLU A 41 -10.11 -8.41 9.38
CA GLU A 41 -9.92 -8.19 7.94
C GLU A 41 -10.47 -9.37 7.13
N ILE A 42 -11.63 -9.16 6.49
CA ILE A 42 -12.27 -10.15 5.61
C ILE A 42 -11.66 -10.17 4.19
N SER A 43 -10.91 -9.12 3.83
CA SER A 43 -10.15 -9.03 2.57
C SER A 43 -8.78 -8.39 2.80
N PRO A 44 -7.89 -9.05 3.56
CA PRO A 44 -6.65 -8.45 4.06
C PRO A 44 -5.72 -7.96 2.95
N MET A 45 -5.66 -8.69 1.84
CA MET A 45 -4.84 -8.31 0.68
C MET A 45 -5.32 -6.99 0.06
N ARG A 46 -6.64 -6.78 -0.05
CA ARG A 46 -7.20 -5.53 -0.57
C ARG A 46 -7.03 -4.38 0.42
N ALA A 47 -7.15 -4.66 1.72
CA ALA A 47 -6.87 -3.66 2.75
C ALA A 47 -5.40 -3.21 2.71
N ALA A 48 -4.46 -4.13 2.50
CA ALA A 48 -3.04 -3.80 2.34
C ALA A 48 -2.77 -2.92 1.12
N GLU A 49 -3.32 -3.24 -0.06
CA GLU A 49 -3.16 -2.42 -1.26
C GLU A 49 -3.84 -1.04 -1.15
N ALA A 50 -5.00 -0.98 -0.49
CA ALA A 50 -5.67 0.30 -0.21
C ALA A 50 -4.84 1.17 0.74
N ARG A 51 -4.18 0.59 1.74
CA ARG A 51 -3.23 1.32 2.60
C ARG A 51 -2.05 1.85 1.80
N LEU A 52 -1.47 1.07 0.89
CA LEU A 52 -0.41 1.57 0.01
C LEU A 52 -0.90 2.72 -0.87
N THR A 53 -2.13 2.67 -1.38
CA THR A 53 -2.73 3.78 -2.13
C THR A 53 -2.88 5.04 -1.28
N LEU A 54 -3.33 4.91 -0.02
CA LEU A 54 -3.32 6.04 0.91
C LEU A 54 -1.91 6.58 1.13
N GLY A 55 -0.91 5.70 1.22
CA GLY A 55 0.48 6.09 1.35
C GLY A 55 0.97 6.91 0.17
N VAL A 56 0.67 6.48 -1.06
CA VAL A 56 1.03 7.20 -2.30
C VAL A 56 0.38 8.58 -2.34
N ALA A 57 -0.93 8.65 -2.09
CA ALA A 57 -1.66 9.91 -2.08
C ALA A 57 -1.10 10.88 -1.02
N ALA A 58 -0.86 10.39 0.20
CA ALA A 58 -0.27 11.17 1.29
C ALA A 58 1.12 11.70 0.94
N ALA A 59 2.00 10.86 0.37
CA ALA A 59 3.34 11.27 -0.05
C ALA A 59 3.28 12.39 -1.08
N ARG A 60 2.36 12.31 -2.04
CA ARG A 60 2.16 13.32 -3.08
C ARG A 60 1.60 14.64 -2.55
N MET A 61 0.77 14.56 -1.51
CA MET A 61 0.12 15.71 -0.88
C MET A 61 0.99 16.44 0.16
N GLY A 62 2.14 15.89 0.56
CA GLY A 62 3.01 16.51 1.58
C GLY A 62 3.02 15.80 2.94
N GLU A 63 2.20 14.78 3.11
CA GLU A 63 1.89 14.15 4.40
C GLU A 63 2.78 12.92 4.65
N ILE A 64 4.08 13.15 4.88
CA ILE A 64 5.07 12.08 4.97
C ILE A 64 4.79 11.07 6.11
N GLU A 65 4.35 11.55 7.27
CA GLU A 65 4.09 10.69 8.43
C GLU A 65 2.95 9.71 8.15
N GLU A 66 1.88 10.19 7.51
CA GLU A 66 0.77 9.35 7.07
C GLU A 66 1.24 8.39 5.98
N ALA A 67 2.05 8.86 5.02
CA ALA A 67 2.57 8.04 3.94
C ALA A 67 3.34 6.81 4.44
N ILE A 68 4.28 7.05 5.36
CA ILE A 68 5.08 6.00 5.99
C ILE A 68 4.21 5.10 6.85
N GLY A 69 3.33 5.67 7.68
CA GLY A 69 2.46 4.91 8.57
C GLY A 69 1.54 3.94 7.82
N MET A 70 1.00 4.36 6.67
CA MET A 70 0.18 3.49 5.83
C MET A 70 1.00 2.44 5.11
N GLY A 71 2.20 2.82 4.62
CA GLY A 71 3.15 1.89 4.01
C GLY A 71 3.52 0.75 4.95
N ILE A 72 3.96 1.05 6.17
CA ILE A 72 4.36 0.06 7.17
C ILE A 72 3.20 -0.88 7.50
N LYS A 73 2.01 -0.33 7.80
CA LYS A 73 0.82 -1.15 8.09
C LYS A 73 0.46 -2.12 6.95
N ALA A 74 0.67 -1.72 5.69
CA ALA A 74 0.45 -2.59 4.55
C ALA A 74 1.50 -3.71 4.49
N LEU A 75 2.78 -3.37 4.70
CA LEU A 75 3.90 -4.33 4.71
C LEU A 75 3.86 -5.28 5.91
N GLU A 76 3.08 -4.99 6.95
CA GLU A 76 2.90 -5.86 8.13
C GLU A 76 1.72 -6.84 8.02
N ALA A 77 0.81 -6.69 7.05
CA ALA A 77 -0.39 -7.53 6.93
C ALA A 77 -0.11 -9.05 6.85
N ASP A 78 -0.79 -9.89 7.63
CA ASP A 78 -0.47 -11.34 7.68
C ASP A 78 -0.65 -12.07 6.33
N ARG A 79 -1.74 -11.78 5.61
CA ARG A 79 -2.02 -12.34 4.27
C ARG A 79 -1.76 -11.32 3.18
N LYS A 80 -0.81 -11.62 2.29
CA LYS A 80 -0.41 -10.75 1.17
C LYS A 80 -0.26 -11.54 -0.13
N SER A 81 -0.57 -10.90 -1.26
CA SER A 81 0.01 -11.27 -2.56
C SER A 81 1.23 -10.40 -2.76
N LEU A 82 2.44 -10.97 -2.62
CA LEU A 82 3.67 -10.19 -2.73
C LEU A 82 3.82 -9.49 -4.09
N PRO A 83 3.51 -10.12 -5.25
CA PRO A 83 3.59 -9.41 -6.54
C PRO A 83 2.68 -8.18 -6.62
N SER A 84 1.44 -8.29 -6.17
CA SER A 84 0.47 -7.19 -6.20
C SER A 84 0.83 -6.09 -5.22
N LEU A 85 1.23 -6.49 -4.00
CA LEU A 85 1.66 -5.57 -2.96
C LEU A 85 2.89 -4.76 -3.39
N LEU A 86 3.90 -5.43 -3.97
CA LEU A 86 5.14 -4.78 -4.41
C LEU A 86 4.92 -3.79 -5.54
N LEU A 87 3.92 -3.98 -6.41
CA LEU A 87 3.60 -3.05 -7.48
C LEU A 87 3.23 -1.66 -6.94
N VAL A 88 2.44 -1.60 -5.87
CA VAL A 88 2.05 -0.31 -5.24
C VAL A 88 3.10 0.16 -4.23
N ALA A 89 3.78 -0.75 -3.53
CA ALA A 89 4.84 -0.40 -2.58
C ALA A 89 6.04 0.25 -3.28
N ASP A 90 6.37 -0.17 -4.50
CA ASP A 90 7.40 0.46 -5.32
C ASP A 90 7.05 1.88 -5.73
N GLU A 91 5.79 2.15 -6.03
CA GLU A 91 5.34 3.51 -6.32
C GLU A 91 5.48 4.40 -5.09
N LEU A 92 5.06 3.91 -3.92
CA LEU A 92 5.24 4.64 -2.66
C LEU A 92 6.71 4.88 -2.34
N ASP A 93 7.58 3.87 -2.50
CA ASP A 93 9.03 4.02 -2.34
C ASP A 93 9.60 5.11 -3.27
N ASN A 94 9.18 5.11 -4.54
CA ASN A 94 9.64 6.11 -5.51
C ASN A 94 9.17 7.53 -5.14
N GLU A 95 7.91 7.71 -4.74
CA GLU A 95 7.40 9.01 -4.29
C GLU A 95 8.15 9.51 -3.05
N LEU A 96 8.36 8.64 -2.06
CA LEU A 96 9.07 8.97 -0.83
C LEU A 96 10.54 9.34 -1.08
N ARG A 97 11.25 8.59 -1.93
CA ARG A 97 12.65 8.88 -2.27
C ARG A 97 12.80 10.12 -3.14
N SER A 98 11.83 10.39 -4.02
CA SER A 98 11.85 11.59 -4.86
C SER A 98 11.57 12.86 -4.07
N ARG A 99 10.57 12.84 -3.17
CA ARG A 99 10.09 14.03 -2.46
C ARG A 99 10.81 14.27 -1.15
N TYR A 100 11.19 13.18 -0.46
CA TYR A 100 11.77 13.22 0.88
C TYR A 100 13.11 12.46 0.98
N PRO A 101 14.10 12.74 0.09
CA PRO A 101 15.34 11.94 0.03
C PRO A 101 16.21 12.02 1.30
N ARG A 102 16.04 13.07 2.11
CA ARG A 102 16.83 13.30 3.33
C ARG A 102 16.19 12.68 4.57
N GLU A 103 14.91 12.32 4.50
CA GLU A 103 14.20 11.77 5.64
C GLU A 103 14.65 10.33 5.92
N ALA A 104 14.93 10.04 7.20
CA ALA A 104 15.35 8.70 7.61
C ALA A 104 14.26 7.67 7.32
N ALA A 105 13.01 8.00 7.62
CA ALA A 105 11.86 7.13 7.38
C ALA A 105 11.70 6.74 5.90
N SER A 106 12.04 7.65 4.96
CA SER A 106 12.04 7.35 3.52
C SER A 106 13.07 6.28 3.16
N ARG A 107 14.29 6.36 3.72
CA ARG A 107 15.34 5.35 3.53
C ARG A 107 14.99 4.02 4.20
N ASP A 108 14.41 4.07 5.39
CA ASP A 108 14.03 2.87 6.13
C ASP A 108 12.91 2.11 5.40
N PHE A 109 11.92 2.83 4.86
CA PHE A 109 10.87 2.24 4.04
C PHE A 109 11.43 1.59 2.77
N HIS A 110 12.36 2.26 2.09
CA HIS A 110 13.06 1.68 0.94
C HIS A 110 13.75 0.36 1.27
N GLU A 111 14.49 0.32 2.39
CA GLU A 111 15.19 -0.89 2.83
C GLU A 111 14.22 -2.04 3.14
N GLN A 112 13.06 -1.75 3.73
CA GLN A 112 12.01 -2.75 3.95
C GLN A 112 11.50 -3.33 2.62
N VAL A 113 11.17 -2.49 1.64
CA VAL A 113 10.71 -2.93 0.31
C VAL A 113 11.78 -3.78 -0.38
N MET A 114 13.05 -3.35 -0.33
CA MET A 114 14.16 -4.11 -0.92
C MET A 114 14.40 -5.45 -0.22
N THR A 115 14.20 -5.52 1.09
CA THR A 115 14.30 -6.78 1.84
C THR A 115 13.22 -7.78 1.40
N ILE A 116 11.97 -7.31 1.25
CA ILE A 116 10.88 -8.15 0.75
C ILE A 116 11.16 -8.64 -0.67
N LYS A 117 11.59 -7.74 -1.58
CA LYS A 117 11.96 -8.10 -2.96
C LYS A 117 13.03 -9.18 -3.02
N ARG A 118 14.10 -9.04 -2.24
CA ARG A 118 15.16 -10.07 -2.15
C ARG A 118 14.63 -11.40 -1.63
N GLY A 119 13.72 -11.37 -0.66
CA GLY A 119 13.02 -12.55 -0.16
C GLY A 119 12.19 -13.24 -1.26
N THR A 120 11.47 -12.48 -2.08
CA THR A 120 10.68 -13.04 -3.20
C THR A 120 11.52 -13.64 -4.32
N ALA A 121 12.72 -13.11 -4.55
CA ALA A 121 13.62 -13.58 -5.61
C ALA A 121 14.34 -14.89 -5.26
N ARG A 122 14.30 -15.32 -3.98
CA ARG A 122 14.90 -16.57 -3.52
C ARG A 122 13.77 -17.58 -3.29
N PRO A 123 13.40 -18.42 -4.28
CA PRO A 123 12.42 -19.46 -4.04
C PRO A 123 12.95 -20.37 -2.94
N GLU A 124 12.14 -20.63 -1.91
CA GLU A 124 12.43 -21.72 -0.97
C GLU A 124 12.39 -23.02 -1.78
N LEU A 125 13.57 -23.52 -2.15
CA LEU A 125 13.68 -24.87 -2.68
C LEU A 125 13.44 -25.83 -1.51
N PRO A 126 12.44 -26.71 -1.59
CA PRO A 126 12.30 -27.76 -0.61
C PRO A 126 13.52 -28.68 -0.73
N PHE A 127 14.19 -28.95 0.39
CA PHE A 127 15.11 -30.08 0.53
C PHE A 127 14.29 -31.35 0.81
#